data_AF-A0A0C1IZ13-F1
#
_entry.id   AF-A0A0C1IZ13-F1
#
_cell.length_a   1.000
_cell.length_b   1.000
_cell.length_c   1.000
_cell.angle_alpha   90.00
_cell.angle_beta   90.00
_cell.angle_gamma   90.00
#
_symmetry.space_group_name_H-M   'P 1'
#
loop_
_entity.id
_entity.type
_entity.pdbx_description
1 polymer ?
#
loop_
_entity_poly.entity_id
_entity_poly.type
_entity_poly.pdbx_seq_one_letter_code
_entity_poly.pdbx_strand_id
1 'polypeptide(L)'
;MAAPSAKSLFRATGNVSTDTTPREEHDFYPTPAEVTRAFLAYEGDKLRQLGTVWEPACGDGAMMREFEAYGLPCIGTDLIDRGCDGAELRSFYDFDQTLAPAIVTNPPYCEINARDGRGRWLSHALSLGAEYVAFFLNADWPYAAGLAGLLAQHPISRVYGCRWKVDFTGKGAPPQRNAWFIWDRAWTGQETAFRLMDRNDARQGELTL
;
A
#
# COMPACT_ATOMS: atom_id res chain seq x y z
N MET A 1 45.00 -0.62 -38.20
CA MET A 1 43.65 -1.15 -37.98
C MET A 1 43.17 -0.67 -36.62
N ALA A 2 42.19 0.24 -36.58
CA ALA A 2 41.63 0.80 -35.35
C ALA A 2 40.19 0.30 -35.19
N ALA A 3 39.82 -0.13 -33.98
CA ALA A 3 38.51 -0.69 -33.67
C ALA A 3 37.39 0.38 -33.78
N PRO A 4 36.19 0.04 -34.27
CA PRO A 4 35.09 0.99 -34.35
C PRO A 4 34.50 1.30 -32.96
N SER A 5 34.16 2.57 -32.77
CA SER A 5 33.59 3.18 -31.57
C SER A 5 32.18 2.63 -31.23
N ALA A 6 31.96 2.31 -29.95
CA ALA A 6 30.70 1.86 -29.37
C ALA A 6 29.61 2.96 -29.29
N LYS A 7 29.32 3.63 -30.40
CA LYS A 7 28.24 4.65 -30.52
C LYS A 7 26.95 4.12 -31.16
N SER A 8 26.81 2.79 -31.29
CA SER A 8 25.65 2.17 -31.94
C SER A 8 25.04 1.02 -31.13
N LEU A 9 24.77 1.22 -29.85
CA LEU A 9 23.79 0.41 -29.12
C LEU A 9 22.99 1.35 -28.21
N PHE A 10 21.69 1.11 -28.10
CA PHE A 10 20.68 1.94 -27.42
C PHE A 10 20.08 3.10 -28.26
N ARG A 11 19.40 2.74 -29.36
CA ARG A 11 18.15 3.44 -29.70
C ARG A 11 17.12 3.00 -28.65
N ALA A 12 16.98 3.78 -27.59
CA ALA A 12 15.88 3.66 -26.66
C ALA A 12 14.57 3.88 -27.43
N THR A 13 13.77 2.82 -27.59
CA THR A 13 12.33 2.97 -27.82
C THR A 13 11.75 3.60 -26.56
N GLY A 14 11.78 4.93 -26.51
CA GLY A 14 11.03 5.71 -25.55
C GLY A 14 9.55 5.48 -25.83
N ASN A 15 8.97 4.48 -25.18
CA ASN A 15 7.53 4.46 -24.96
C ASN A 15 7.22 5.61 -24.00
N VAL A 16 7.01 6.79 -24.56
CA VAL A 16 6.28 7.86 -23.86
C VAL A 16 4.92 7.26 -23.55
N SER A 17 4.60 7.10 -22.26
CA SER A 17 3.24 6.75 -21.85
C SER A 17 2.30 7.80 -22.42
N THR A 18 1.54 7.45 -23.45
CA THR A 18 0.48 8.28 -24.04
C THR A 18 -0.80 8.19 -23.22
N ASP A 19 -0.72 7.75 -21.97
CA ASP A 19 -1.89 7.67 -21.10
C ASP A 19 -2.25 9.09 -20.62
N THR A 20 -3.03 9.78 -21.45
CA THR A 20 -3.65 11.07 -21.18
C THR A 20 -4.97 10.91 -20.41
N THR A 21 -5.22 9.73 -19.84
CA THR A 21 -6.40 9.52 -18.99
C THR A 21 -6.28 10.46 -17.79
N PRO A 22 -7.29 11.31 -17.53
CA PRO A 22 -7.32 12.11 -16.31
C PRO A 22 -7.10 11.18 -15.12
N ARG A 23 -6.25 11.59 -14.16
CA ARG A 23 -6.20 10.89 -12.88
C ARG A 23 -7.62 10.88 -12.31
N GLU A 24 -8.09 9.72 -11.89
CA GLU A 24 -9.39 9.57 -11.22
C GLU A 24 -9.54 10.61 -10.12
N GLU A 25 -10.75 11.15 -9.99
CA GLU A 25 -11.05 12.20 -9.01
C GLU A 25 -10.68 11.68 -7.61
N HIS A 26 -9.81 12.43 -6.91
CA HIS A 26 -9.29 12.09 -5.58
C HIS A 26 -8.38 10.85 -5.50
N ASP A 27 -7.76 10.41 -6.60
CA ASP A 27 -6.83 9.27 -6.66
C ASP A 27 -7.44 7.94 -6.15
N PHE A 28 -8.76 7.76 -6.24
CA PHE A 28 -9.44 6.56 -5.76
C PHE A 28 -9.32 5.37 -6.73
N TYR A 29 -8.85 4.24 -6.21
CA TYR A 29 -8.88 2.94 -6.89
C TYR A 29 -9.19 1.85 -5.85
N PRO A 30 -10.30 1.08 -6.02
CA PRO A 30 -10.58 -0.06 -5.15
C PRO A 30 -9.41 -1.04 -5.17
N THR A 31 -8.96 -1.48 -4.00
CA THR A 31 -7.88 -2.47 -3.91
C THR A 31 -8.44 -3.84 -4.27
N PRO A 32 -7.91 -4.52 -5.31
CA PRO A 32 -8.40 -5.84 -5.69
C PRO A 32 -8.23 -6.86 -4.55
N ALA A 33 -9.25 -7.71 -4.37
CA ALA A 33 -9.33 -8.64 -3.23
C ALA A 33 -8.10 -9.54 -3.08
N GLU A 34 -7.48 -9.96 -4.18
CA GLU A 34 -6.30 -10.83 -4.14
C GLU A 34 -5.10 -10.18 -3.45
N VAL A 35 -5.02 -8.84 -3.44
CA VAL A 35 -3.96 -8.11 -2.77
C VAL A 35 -4.11 -8.22 -1.26
N THR A 36 -5.31 -7.99 -0.75
CA THR A 36 -5.63 -8.05 0.68
C THR A 36 -5.53 -9.48 1.20
N ARG A 37 -6.07 -10.46 0.46
CA ARG A 37 -5.96 -11.88 0.81
C ARG A 37 -4.51 -12.35 0.87
N ALA A 38 -3.70 -11.96 -0.11
CA ALA A 38 -2.27 -12.28 -0.10
C ALA A 38 -1.58 -11.67 1.12
N PHE A 39 -1.88 -10.42 1.48
CA PHE A 39 -1.31 -9.79 2.67
C PHE A 39 -1.72 -10.51 3.97
N LEU A 40 -3.01 -10.85 4.11
CA LEU A 40 -3.55 -11.54 5.28
C LEU A 40 -2.97 -12.95 5.46
N ALA A 41 -2.59 -13.63 4.38
CA ALA A 41 -1.88 -14.91 4.44
C ALA A 41 -0.48 -14.82 5.09
N TYR A 42 0.08 -13.62 5.27
CA TYR A 42 1.39 -13.41 5.90
C TYR A 42 1.29 -12.64 7.22
N GLU A 43 0.44 -11.62 7.29
CA GLU A 43 0.38 -10.71 8.44
C GLU A 43 -0.94 -10.85 9.23
N GLY A 44 -1.91 -11.64 8.75
CA GLY A 44 -3.24 -11.74 9.36
C GLY A 44 -3.22 -12.21 10.81
N ASP A 45 -2.37 -13.18 11.18
CA ASP A 45 -2.24 -13.61 12.58
C ASP A 45 -1.67 -12.52 13.49
N LYS A 46 -0.72 -11.73 12.99
CA LYS A 46 -0.18 -10.56 13.71
C LYS A 46 -1.27 -9.52 13.91
N LEU A 47 -2.08 -9.25 12.88
CA LEU A 47 -3.20 -8.31 12.98
C LEU A 47 -4.30 -8.81 13.93
N ARG A 48 -4.59 -10.12 13.96
CA ARG A 48 -5.51 -10.72 14.94
C ARG A 48 -5.02 -10.54 16.37
N GLN A 49 -3.71 -10.66 16.62
CA GLN A 49 -3.13 -10.37 17.94
C GLN A 49 -3.30 -8.90 18.36
N LEU A 50 -3.34 -7.98 17.39
CA LEU A 50 -3.63 -6.56 17.60
C LEU A 50 -5.14 -6.28 17.73
N GLY A 51 -5.99 -7.25 17.40
CA GLY A 51 -7.44 -7.25 17.65
C GLY A 51 -8.29 -6.50 16.62
N THR A 52 -7.87 -5.33 16.13
CA THR A 52 -8.68 -4.52 15.20
C THR A 52 -7.80 -3.74 14.24
N VAL A 53 -8.28 -3.56 13.01
CA VAL A 53 -7.66 -2.74 11.96
C VAL A 53 -8.47 -1.47 11.73
N TRP A 54 -7.78 -0.40 11.37
CA TRP A 54 -8.38 0.81 10.84
C TRP A 54 -7.91 1.02 9.39
N GLU A 55 -8.88 1.17 8.48
CA GLU A 55 -8.66 1.54 7.08
C GLU A 55 -9.09 3.02 6.87
N PRO A 56 -8.15 3.99 6.96
CA PRO A 56 -8.47 5.41 6.93
C PRO A 56 -8.75 6.03 5.55
N ALA A 57 -8.72 5.23 4.49
CA ALA A 57 -9.10 5.60 3.13
C ALA A 57 -9.89 4.45 2.50
N CYS A 58 -10.95 4.04 3.19
CA CYS A 58 -11.66 2.79 2.90
C CYS A 58 -12.44 2.80 1.58
N GLY A 59 -12.72 3.96 1.01
CA GLY A 59 -13.40 4.10 -0.28
C GLY A 59 -14.74 3.38 -0.31
N ASP A 60 -14.85 2.35 -1.14
CA ASP A 60 -16.06 1.51 -1.29
C ASP A 60 -16.07 0.30 -0.35
N GLY A 61 -15.10 0.19 0.57
CA GLY A 61 -14.97 -0.90 1.54
C GLY A 61 -14.35 -2.18 0.99
N ALA A 62 -13.67 -2.15 -0.16
CA ALA A 62 -13.09 -3.35 -0.78
C ALA A 62 -12.13 -4.12 0.16
N MET A 63 -11.25 -3.44 0.88
CA MET A 63 -10.32 -4.10 1.79
C MET A 63 -11.00 -4.46 3.13
N MET A 64 -11.89 -3.61 3.64
CA MET A 64 -12.75 -3.91 4.80
C MET A 64 -13.46 -5.26 4.68
N ARG A 65 -14.12 -5.53 3.55
CA ARG A 65 -14.82 -6.81 3.31
C ARG A 65 -13.90 -8.02 3.44
N GLU A 66 -12.65 -7.89 3.00
CA GLU A 66 -11.66 -8.97 3.08
C GLU A 66 -11.11 -9.15 4.51
N PHE A 67 -10.99 -8.07 5.30
CA PHE A 67 -10.68 -8.17 6.73
C PHE A 67 -11.81 -8.86 7.49
N GLU A 68 -13.06 -8.46 7.26
CA GLU A 68 -14.23 -9.05 7.91
C GLU A 68 -14.39 -10.54 7.55
N ALA A 69 -14.23 -10.89 6.27
CA ALA A 69 -14.20 -12.26 5.80
C ALA A 69 -13.11 -13.12 6.48
N TYR A 70 -11.99 -12.51 6.83
CA TYR A 70 -10.89 -13.14 7.57
C TYR A 70 -11.17 -13.24 9.09
N GLY A 71 -12.29 -12.71 9.58
CA GLY A 71 -12.61 -12.64 11.00
C GLY A 71 -11.80 -11.58 11.74
N LEU A 72 -11.36 -10.53 11.06
CA LEU A 72 -10.62 -9.40 11.61
C LEU A 72 -11.52 -8.15 11.61
N PRO A 73 -11.91 -7.62 12.79
CA PRO A 73 -12.68 -6.38 12.86
C PRO A 73 -11.96 -5.22 12.16
N CYS A 74 -12.70 -4.46 11.36
CA CYS A 74 -12.19 -3.29 10.66
C CYS A 74 -13.05 -2.06 10.94
N ILE A 75 -12.40 -0.94 11.26
CA ILE A 75 -13.01 0.38 11.30
C ILE A 75 -12.70 1.08 9.99
N GLY A 76 -13.72 1.58 9.29
CA GLY A 76 -13.56 2.33 8.04
C GLY A 76 -13.77 3.82 8.24
N THR A 77 -12.87 4.63 7.70
CA THR A 77 -13.10 6.07 7.53
C THR A 77 -12.71 6.50 6.14
N ASP A 78 -13.36 7.53 5.60
CA ASP A 78 -12.94 8.14 4.34
C ASP A 78 -13.31 9.62 4.32
N LEU A 79 -12.60 10.42 3.53
CA LEU A 79 -12.95 11.81 3.29
C LEU A 79 -14.23 11.93 2.43
N ILE A 80 -14.50 10.94 1.59
CA ILE A 80 -15.55 10.97 0.57
C ILE A 80 -16.42 9.72 0.69
N ASP A 81 -17.73 9.94 0.68
CA ASP A 81 -18.70 8.85 0.63
C ASP A 81 -18.66 8.15 -0.74
N ARG A 82 -18.27 6.88 -0.74
CA ARG A 82 -18.29 5.99 -1.91
C ARG A 82 -19.13 4.74 -1.68
N GLY A 83 -20.06 4.79 -0.71
CA GLY A 83 -20.98 3.68 -0.42
C GLY A 83 -20.37 2.55 0.40
N CYS A 84 -19.32 2.81 1.19
CA CYS A 84 -18.87 1.86 2.20
C CYS A 84 -19.82 1.88 3.40
N ASP A 85 -20.53 0.79 3.62
CA ASP A 85 -21.44 0.65 4.77
C ASP A 85 -20.67 0.80 6.09
N GLY A 86 -21.17 1.68 6.97
CA GLY A 86 -20.60 1.90 8.30
C GLY A 86 -19.33 2.74 8.37
N ALA A 87 -18.84 3.29 7.24
CA ALA A 87 -17.68 4.19 7.26
C ALA A 87 -18.02 5.56 7.86
N GLU A 88 -17.13 6.09 8.72
CA GLU A 88 -17.21 7.48 9.19
C GLU A 88 -16.64 8.41 8.11
N LEU A 89 -17.42 9.43 7.71
CA LEU A 89 -16.99 10.45 6.76
C LEU A 89 -16.19 11.55 7.46
N ARG A 90 -14.86 11.45 7.38
CA ARG A 90 -13.93 12.36 8.06
C ARG A 90 -12.55 12.31 7.41
N SER A 91 -11.88 13.46 7.38
CA SER A 91 -10.48 13.51 6.91
C SER A 91 -9.59 12.71 7.85
N PHE A 92 -8.66 11.92 7.28
CA PHE A 92 -7.64 11.23 8.06
C PHE A 92 -6.82 12.18 8.95
N TYR A 93 -6.65 13.43 8.51
CA TYR A 93 -5.91 14.47 9.25
C TYR A 93 -6.68 15.07 10.42
N ASP A 94 -7.98 14.81 10.55
CA ASP A 94 -8.79 15.32 11.66
C ASP A 94 -8.69 14.43 12.90
N PHE A 95 -8.06 13.25 12.80
CA PHE A 95 -7.80 12.36 13.93
C PHE A 95 -6.50 12.78 14.63
N ASP A 96 -6.52 12.81 15.95
CA ASP A 96 -5.38 13.09 16.83
C ASP A 96 -4.83 11.82 17.51
N GLN A 97 -5.60 10.73 17.45
CA GLN A 97 -5.24 9.40 17.91
C GLN A 97 -5.74 8.33 16.95
N THR A 98 -5.10 7.16 16.95
CA THR A 98 -5.54 6.03 16.13
C THR A 98 -6.87 5.46 16.63
N LEU A 99 -7.74 5.03 15.70
CA LEU A 99 -9.00 4.33 16.04
C LEU A 99 -8.80 2.84 16.33
N ALA A 100 -7.68 2.27 15.89
CA ALA A 100 -7.32 0.87 16.13
C ALA A 100 -5.81 0.71 16.30
N PRO A 101 -5.31 -0.38 16.93
CA PRO A 101 -3.87 -0.60 17.07
C PRO A 101 -3.12 -0.74 15.74
N ALA A 102 -3.79 -1.24 14.69
CA ALA A 102 -3.24 -1.39 13.35
C ALA A 102 -3.92 -0.45 12.34
N ILE A 103 -3.13 0.28 11.55
CA ILE A 103 -3.57 1.01 10.36
C ILE A 103 -3.16 0.20 9.14
N VAL A 104 -4.11 -0.16 8.27
CA VAL A 104 -3.84 -0.86 7.01
C VAL A 104 -4.67 -0.24 5.91
N THR A 105 -4.04 0.28 4.85
CA THR A 105 -4.76 0.95 3.76
C THR A 105 -3.96 1.03 2.46
N ASN A 106 -4.64 1.35 1.37
CA ASN A 106 -4.05 1.91 0.16
C ASN A 106 -4.26 3.44 0.20
N PRO A 107 -3.27 4.24 0.64
CA PRO A 107 -3.50 5.67 0.88
C PRO A 107 -3.53 6.47 -0.44
N PRO A 108 -4.13 7.68 -0.46
CA PRO A 108 -4.12 8.54 -1.64
C PRO A 108 -2.70 8.95 -2.04
N TYR A 109 -2.37 8.71 -3.30
CA TYR A 109 -1.00 8.83 -3.82
C TYR A 109 -0.48 10.26 -3.78
N CYS A 110 -1.33 11.26 -4.04
CA CYS A 110 -0.97 12.68 -3.92
C CYS A 110 -0.56 13.10 -2.51
N GLU A 111 -0.94 12.35 -1.47
CA GLU A 111 -0.64 12.67 -0.07
C GLU A 111 0.59 11.92 0.47
N ILE A 112 0.98 10.80 -0.15
CA ILE A 112 2.10 9.97 0.32
C ILE A 112 3.34 10.02 -0.58
N ASN A 113 3.19 10.37 -1.86
CA ASN A 113 4.33 10.41 -2.79
C ASN A 113 5.30 11.57 -2.51
N ALA A 114 6.57 11.37 -2.86
CA ALA A 114 7.63 12.37 -2.65
C ALA A 114 7.38 13.72 -3.32
N ARG A 115 6.80 13.73 -4.53
CA ARG A 115 6.61 14.93 -5.35
C ARG A 115 5.57 15.88 -4.76
N ASP A 116 4.43 15.32 -4.39
CA ASP A 116 3.23 16.08 -4.03
C ASP A 116 3.09 16.14 -2.49
N GLY A 117 2.83 14.98 -1.88
CA GLY A 117 2.56 14.83 -0.46
C GLY A 117 3.77 14.86 0.46
N ARG A 118 4.96 14.58 -0.07
CA ARG A 118 6.22 14.49 0.70
C ARG A 118 6.14 13.52 1.88
N GLY A 119 5.37 12.44 1.72
CA GLY A 119 5.17 11.41 2.75
C GLY A 119 4.28 11.84 3.93
N ARG A 120 3.51 12.94 3.83
CA ARG A 120 2.71 13.45 4.96
C ARG A 120 1.70 12.45 5.51
N TRP A 121 1.15 11.57 4.68
CA TRP A 121 0.25 10.50 5.15
C TRP A 121 0.96 9.53 6.09
N LEU A 122 2.21 9.16 5.79
CA LEU A 122 3.04 8.32 6.68
C LEU A 122 3.40 9.06 7.96
N SER A 123 3.86 10.31 7.86
CA SER A 123 4.18 11.11 9.05
C SER A 123 3.00 11.22 10.02
N HIS A 124 1.79 11.46 9.49
CA HIS A 124 0.58 11.53 10.29
C HIS A 124 0.26 10.18 10.93
N ALA A 125 0.21 9.10 10.16
CA ALA A 125 -0.07 7.76 10.68
C ALA A 125 0.88 7.33 11.81
N LEU A 126 2.17 7.64 11.68
CA LEU A 126 3.16 7.34 12.72
C LEU A 126 2.99 8.22 13.97
N SER A 127 2.47 9.44 13.83
CA SER A 127 2.19 10.33 14.98
C SER A 127 0.94 9.95 15.77
N LEU A 128 -0.02 9.24 15.16
CA LEU A 128 -1.29 8.84 15.80
C LEU A 128 -1.14 7.76 16.87
N GLY A 129 0.08 7.22 17.04
CA GLY A 129 0.36 6.26 18.09
C GLY A 129 0.04 4.80 17.75
N ALA A 130 -0.35 4.49 16.51
CA ALA A 130 -0.57 3.11 16.05
C ALA A 130 0.63 2.19 16.32
N GLU A 131 0.35 0.95 16.73
CA GLU A 131 1.36 -0.08 16.97
C GLU A 131 1.87 -0.68 15.65
N TYR A 132 1.03 -0.67 14.63
CA TYR A 132 1.30 -1.25 13.34
C TYR A 132 0.73 -0.36 12.23
N VAL A 133 1.52 -0.07 11.20
CA VAL A 133 1.10 0.67 10.01
C VAL A 133 1.52 -0.12 8.78
N ALA A 134 0.60 -0.40 7.87
CA ALA A 134 0.89 -1.01 6.57
C ALA A 134 0.23 -0.24 5.44
N PHE A 135 1.03 0.12 4.43
CA PHE A 135 0.55 0.79 3.24
C PHE A 135 0.81 -0.03 1.99
N PHE A 136 -0.20 -0.15 1.16
CA PHE A 136 -0.07 -0.71 -0.18
C PHE A 136 0.28 0.38 -1.18
N LEU A 137 1.45 0.31 -1.80
CA LEU A 137 1.98 1.39 -2.65
C LEU A 137 2.66 0.81 -3.89
N ASN A 138 3.06 1.71 -4.80
CA ASN A 138 3.99 1.38 -5.88
C ASN A 138 5.31 0.85 -5.29
N ALA A 139 5.85 -0.23 -5.85
CA ALA A 139 7.08 -0.87 -5.35
C ALA A 139 8.32 0.04 -5.42
N ASP A 140 8.33 1.02 -6.31
CA ASP A 140 9.40 2.01 -6.45
C ASP A 140 9.23 3.23 -5.52
N TRP A 141 8.11 3.33 -4.79
CA TRP A 141 7.85 4.43 -3.84
C TRP A 141 9.02 4.75 -2.90
N PRO A 142 9.67 3.78 -2.22
CA PRO A 142 10.74 4.10 -1.27
C PRO A 142 12.03 4.59 -1.95
N TYR A 143 12.16 4.43 -3.26
CA TYR A 143 13.35 4.86 -4.01
C TYR A 143 13.31 6.34 -4.40
N ALA A 144 12.21 7.03 -4.16
CA ALA A 144 12.11 8.46 -4.41
C ALA A 144 13.00 9.24 -3.45
N ALA A 145 14.03 9.93 -3.97
CA ALA A 145 15.03 10.65 -3.17
C ALA A 145 14.43 11.64 -2.16
N GLY A 146 13.28 12.24 -2.46
CA GLY A 146 12.57 13.15 -1.56
C GLY A 146 12.05 12.50 -0.26
N LEU A 147 11.98 11.17 -0.18
CA LEU A 147 11.57 10.43 1.02
C LEU A 147 12.75 9.95 1.86
N ALA A 148 13.99 10.12 1.41
CA ALA A 148 15.17 9.57 2.08
C ALA A 148 15.27 9.96 3.56
N GLY A 149 15.01 11.25 3.88
CA GLY A 149 15.04 11.72 5.26
C GLY A 149 13.94 11.11 6.13
N LEU A 150 12.73 10.95 5.59
CA LEU A 150 11.59 10.38 6.31
C LEU A 150 11.82 8.88 6.59
N LEU A 151 12.29 8.13 5.58
CA LEU A 151 12.55 6.70 5.71
C LEU A 151 13.81 6.39 6.52
N ALA A 152 14.78 7.31 6.60
CA ALA A 152 15.91 7.18 7.52
C ALA A 152 15.49 7.37 8.99
N GLN A 153 14.54 8.27 9.26
CA GLN A 153 13.99 8.48 10.60
C GLN A 153 13.02 7.36 11.01
N HIS A 154 12.27 6.83 10.04
CA HIS A 154 11.28 5.78 10.23
C HIS A 154 11.56 4.62 9.27
N PRO A 155 12.56 3.78 9.57
CA PRO A 155 12.92 2.65 8.71
C PRO A 155 11.76 1.68 8.58
N ILE A 156 11.59 1.14 7.38
CA ILE A 156 10.56 0.14 7.08
C ILE A 156 10.93 -1.16 7.78
N SER A 157 10.00 -1.74 8.54
CA SER A 157 10.19 -3.02 9.22
C SER A 157 10.20 -4.18 8.22
N ARG A 158 9.17 -4.22 7.36
CA ARG A 158 8.95 -5.32 6.41
C ARG A 158 8.41 -4.81 5.07
N VAL A 159 8.82 -5.48 4.00
CA VAL A 159 8.32 -5.24 2.64
C VAL A 159 7.82 -6.55 2.05
N TYR A 160 6.61 -6.52 1.48
CA TYR A 160 6.05 -7.62 0.71
C TYR A 160 5.82 -7.20 -0.73
N GLY A 161 6.74 -7.57 -1.62
CA GLY A 161 6.63 -7.29 -3.05
C GLY A 161 5.68 -8.26 -3.75
N CYS A 162 4.73 -7.73 -4.52
CA CYS A 162 3.86 -8.54 -5.36
C CYS A 162 4.65 -9.08 -6.58
N ARG A 163 4.64 -10.41 -6.77
CA ARG A 163 5.21 -11.07 -7.96
C ARG A 163 4.32 -10.98 -9.19
N TRP A 164 3.12 -10.42 -9.05
CA TRP A 164 2.21 -10.08 -10.13
C TRP A 164 2.01 -8.57 -10.19
N LYS A 165 1.55 -8.09 -11.34
CA LYS A 165 1.07 -6.72 -11.44
C LYS A 165 -0.39 -6.67 -11.06
N VAL A 166 -0.74 -5.71 -10.21
CA VAL A 166 -2.11 -5.50 -9.72
C VAL A 166 -2.87 -4.68 -10.75
N ASP A 167 -4.00 -5.22 -11.20
CA ASP A 167 -4.88 -4.54 -12.15
C ASP A 167 -6.07 -3.92 -11.42
N PHE A 168 -5.90 -2.66 -11.01
CA PHE A 168 -6.94 -1.87 -10.36
C PHE A 168 -8.14 -1.56 -11.28
N THR A 169 -7.99 -1.74 -12.59
CA THR A 169 -8.99 -1.32 -13.59
C THR A 169 -9.75 -2.48 -14.24
N GLY A 170 -9.25 -3.72 -14.08
CA GLY A 170 -9.74 -4.90 -14.79
C GLY A 170 -9.43 -4.93 -16.29
N LYS A 171 -8.61 -4.01 -16.82
CA LYS A 171 -8.31 -3.87 -18.26
C LYS A 171 -7.11 -4.70 -18.74
N GLY A 172 -6.42 -5.41 -17.85
CA GLY A 172 -5.39 -6.41 -18.18
C GLY A 172 -3.99 -5.88 -18.51
N ALA A 173 -3.73 -4.57 -18.37
CA ALA A 173 -2.44 -3.95 -18.72
C ALA A 173 -1.86 -3.04 -17.62
N PRO A 174 -1.68 -3.53 -16.39
CA PRO A 174 -1.18 -2.68 -15.30
C PRO A 174 0.26 -2.19 -15.57
N PRO A 175 0.52 -0.87 -15.43
CA PRO A 175 1.83 -0.30 -15.74
C PRO A 175 2.86 -0.56 -14.64
N GLN A 176 2.43 -0.76 -13.40
CA GLN A 176 3.28 -0.69 -12.21
C GLN A 176 3.34 -2.01 -11.43
N ARG A 177 4.37 -2.14 -10.61
CA ARG A 177 4.46 -3.16 -9.55
C ARG A 177 4.09 -2.49 -8.22
N ASN A 178 3.56 -3.29 -7.31
CA ASN A 178 3.13 -2.81 -6.00
C ASN A 178 3.72 -3.69 -4.89
N ALA A 179 3.75 -3.13 -3.69
CA ALA A 179 4.22 -3.81 -2.50
C ALA A 179 3.50 -3.27 -1.26
N TRP A 180 3.46 -4.08 -0.21
CA TRP A 180 3.14 -3.61 1.13
C TRP A 180 4.40 -3.14 1.84
N PHE A 181 4.32 -1.97 2.46
CA PHE A 181 5.36 -1.38 3.30
C PHE A 181 4.85 -1.28 4.73
N ILE A 182 5.57 -1.88 5.67
CA ILE A 182 5.10 -2.06 7.05
C ILE A 182 6.06 -1.38 8.03
N TRP A 183 5.48 -0.64 8.96
CA TRP A 183 6.11 -0.15 10.17
C TRP A 183 5.42 -0.81 11.37
N ASP A 184 6.13 -1.74 12.01
CA ASP A 184 5.66 -2.48 13.17
C ASP A 184 6.48 -2.06 14.38
N ARG A 185 5.84 -1.46 15.40
CA ARG A 185 6.54 -0.98 16.60
C ARG A 185 7.18 -2.12 17.40
N ALA A 186 6.67 -3.34 17.26
CA ALA A 186 7.25 -4.53 17.88
C ALA A 186 8.34 -5.19 17.02
N TRP A 187 8.74 -4.58 15.89
CA TRP A 187 9.79 -5.11 15.04
C TRP A 187 11.15 -5.09 15.75
N THR A 188 11.76 -6.27 15.89
CA THR A 188 13.09 -6.43 16.51
C THR A 188 14.18 -6.78 15.49
N GLY A 189 13.86 -6.77 14.19
CA GLY A 189 14.85 -7.02 13.15
C GLY A 189 15.82 -5.84 13.01
N GLN A 190 17.11 -6.13 12.87
CA GLN A 190 18.13 -5.10 12.68
C GLN A 190 18.03 -4.41 11.30
N GLU A 191 17.47 -5.11 10.32
CA GLU A 191 17.33 -4.66 8.93
C GLU A 191 15.88 -4.85 8.43
N THR A 192 15.50 -4.15 7.36
CA THR A 192 14.22 -4.35 6.68
C THR A 192 14.12 -5.77 6.13
N ALA A 193 13.09 -6.53 6.54
CA ALA A 193 12.85 -7.83 5.95
C ALA A 193 12.09 -7.71 4.62
N PHE A 194 12.73 -8.12 3.54
CA PHE A 194 12.12 -8.16 2.21
C PHE A 194 11.59 -9.57 1.90
N ARG A 195 10.33 -9.65 1.49
CA ARG A 195 9.62 -10.88 1.16
C ARG A 195 8.85 -10.70 -0.14
N LEU A 196 8.53 -11.81 -0.80
CA LEU A 196 7.72 -11.83 -2.00
C LEU A 196 6.40 -12.55 -1.72
N MET A 197 5.33 -12.03 -2.33
CA MET A 197 4.00 -12.64 -2.33
C MET A 197 3.64 -13.05 -3.76
N ASP A 198 2.94 -14.17 -3.87
CA ASP A 198 2.31 -14.62 -5.11
C ASP A 198 0.81 -14.35 -5.08
N ARG A 199 0.21 -14.23 -6.28
CA ARG A 199 -1.22 -13.91 -6.43
C ARG A 199 -2.09 -14.95 -5.74
N ASN A 200 -1.76 -16.22 -5.98
CA ASN A 200 -2.37 -17.37 -5.36
C ASN A 200 -1.30 -18.05 -4.50
N ASP A 201 -1.41 -17.92 -3.20
CA ASP A 201 -0.51 -18.57 -2.23
C ASP A 201 -1.21 -19.79 -1.64
N ALA A 202 -0.47 -20.88 -1.37
CA ALA A 202 -1.04 -22.07 -0.70
C ALA A 202 -1.70 -21.71 0.65
N ARG A 203 -1.15 -20.70 1.34
CA ARG A 203 -1.72 -20.18 2.59
C ARG A 203 -3.03 -19.43 2.42
N GLN A 204 -3.35 -18.93 1.22
CA GLN A 204 -4.67 -18.33 0.96
C GLN A 204 -5.77 -19.41 0.92
N GLY A 205 -5.44 -20.65 0.53
CA GLY A 205 -6.37 -21.76 0.55
C GLY A 205 -6.82 -22.14 1.96
N GLU A 206 -5.97 -21.89 2.97
CA GLU A 206 -6.28 -22.07 4.40
C GLU A 206 -7.21 -20.97 4.94
N LEU A 207 -7.46 -19.90 4.17
CA LEU A 207 -8.35 -18.78 4.52
C LEU A 207 -9.78 -18.98 4.01
N THR A 208 -10.19 -20.23 3.75
CA THR A 208 -11.54 -20.48 3.25
C THR A 208 -12.59 -20.09 4.32
N LEU A 209 -13.52 -19.23 3.88
CA LEU A 209 -14.72 -18.73 4.58
C LEU A 209 -15.48 -19.81 5.37
#